data_AF-K1QTY8-F1
#
_entry.id   AF-K1QTY8-F1
#
_cell.length_a   1.000
_cell.length_b   1.000
_cell.length_c   1.000
_cell.angle_alpha   90.00
_cell.angle_beta   90.00
_cell.angle_gamma   90.00
#
_symmetry.space_group_name_H-M   'P 1'
#
loop_
_entity.id
_entity.type
_entity.pdbx_description
1 polymer ?
#
loop_
_entity_poly.entity_id
_entity_poly.type
_entity_poly.pdbx_seq_one_letter_code
_entity_poly.pdbx_strand_id
1 'polypeptide(L)'
;MLPYGEQHPCEVGKRQENLAKNRFKTTFPYDHSRVILTEPDKPSNDYINANYISGLDEEKVYIASQGPKQTTLNDFWTMIWQEKVTQIVMLTNLKEGVKVKCIQYWPENTKSRLHGNIVIKNVEEKQYAFYVIRKLAGIGRTGTYIALDALYKAGKASGKINVAECVKIMRANRMNMVQTYEQYKTILLALNEKFKVSLEAQSLADFTKKIDSMRGDHPANQTGIRKEFESYQKDRAFIVTQYPTPEDAVDFLRLLNDHDSDTVICMNPLYEIESSKTWFPEKASSKDVAPFVVQHESESDTEVKVTTVNIIHGEVIGTAD
;
A
#
# COMPACT_ATOMS: atom_id res chain seq x y z
N MET A 1 11.58 -35.64 -28.04
CA MET A 1 11.30 -34.51 -28.96
C MET A 1 10.10 -33.78 -28.39
N LEU A 2 10.17 -32.46 -28.22
CA LEU A 2 9.02 -31.70 -27.69
C LEU A 2 7.96 -31.55 -28.80
N PRO A 3 6.66 -31.65 -28.48
CA PRO A 3 5.60 -31.49 -29.47
C PRO A 3 5.60 -30.07 -30.05
N TYR A 4 5.32 -29.95 -31.35
CA TYR A 4 5.29 -28.69 -32.08
C TYR A 4 3.98 -28.55 -32.88
N GLY A 5 3.41 -27.34 -32.88
CA GLY A 5 2.12 -27.06 -33.51
C GLY A 5 0.92 -27.34 -32.61
N GLU A 6 -0.28 -27.14 -33.15
CA GLU A 6 -1.55 -27.33 -32.44
C GLU A 6 -1.74 -28.80 -32.06
N GLN A 7 -1.72 -29.10 -30.76
CA GLN A 7 -1.93 -30.46 -30.22
C GLN A 7 -3.36 -30.68 -29.71
N HIS A 8 -4.09 -29.61 -29.42
CA HIS A 8 -5.46 -29.63 -28.91
C HIS A 8 -6.31 -28.55 -29.61
N PRO A 9 -7.65 -28.67 -29.58
CA PRO A 9 -8.53 -27.69 -30.20
C PRO A 9 -8.36 -26.27 -29.64
N CYS A 10 -8.48 -25.29 -30.54
CA CYS A 10 -8.44 -23.85 -30.28
C CYS A 10 -9.67 -23.14 -30.87
N GLU A 11 -10.81 -23.81 -30.93
CA GLU A 11 -12.00 -23.37 -31.69
C GLU A 11 -12.58 -22.07 -31.14
N VAL A 12 -12.58 -21.88 -29.81
CA VAL A 12 -13.14 -20.66 -29.20
C VAL A 12 -12.33 -19.43 -29.60
N GLY A 13 -10.99 -19.57 -29.65
CA GLY A 13 -10.10 -18.49 -30.07
C GLY A 13 -10.19 -18.15 -31.56
N LYS A 14 -10.61 -19.11 -32.38
CA LYS A 14 -10.79 -18.98 -33.84
C LYS A 14 -12.15 -18.39 -34.24
N ARG A 15 -13.12 -18.28 -33.32
CA ARG A 15 -14.44 -17.69 -33.61
C ARG A 15 -14.32 -16.23 -34.07
N GLN A 16 -15.18 -15.85 -35.01
CA GLN A 16 -15.13 -14.54 -35.69
C GLN A 16 -15.15 -13.36 -34.71
N GLU A 17 -15.96 -13.45 -33.65
CA GLU A 17 -16.09 -12.46 -32.58
C GLU A 17 -14.83 -12.32 -31.71
N ASN A 18 -13.98 -13.35 -31.66
CA ASN A 18 -12.79 -13.39 -30.82
C ASN A 18 -11.49 -13.10 -31.58
N LEU A 19 -11.49 -13.16 -32.92
CA LEU A 19 -10.31 -12.91 -33.75
C LEU A 19 -9.65 -11.55 -33.43
N ALA A 20 -10.45 -10.52 -33.21
CA ALA A 20 -9.96 -9.18 -32.88
C ALA A 20 -9.30 -9.08 -31.50
N LYS A 21 -9.55 -10.04 -30.60
CA LYS A 21 -8.96 -10.08 -29.25
C LYS A 21 -7.59 -10.76 -29.24
N ASN A 22 -7.26 -11.54 -30.26
CA ASN A 22 -5.96 -12.17 -30.43
C ASN A 22 -4.91 -11.17 -30.92
N ARG A 23 -3.71 -11.22 -30.35
CA ARG A 23 -2.56 -10.40 -30.79
C ARG A 23 -1.92 -10.95 -32.05
N PHE A 24 -1.81 -12.27 -32.15
CA PHE A 24 -1.28 -12.98 -33.31
C PHE A 24 -2.37 -13.82 -33.95
N LYS A 25 -2.39 -13.85 -35.29
CA LYS A 25 -3.38 -14.62 -36.07
C LYS A 25 -3.17 -16.14 -35.99
N THR A 26 -2.07 -16.58 -35.39
CA THR A 26 -1.63 -17.98 -35.34
C THR A 26 -1.45 -18.48 -33.91
N THR A 27 -1.77 -17.67 -32.91
CA THR A 27 -1.58 -18.02 -31.49
C THR A 27 -2.91 -17.89 -30.79
N PHE A 28 -3.51 -19.04 -30.50
CA PHE A 28 -4.81 -19.16 -29.86
C PHE A 28 -4.65 -19.98 -28.57
N PRO A 29 -5.45 -19.72 -27.54
CA PRO A 29 -5.45 -20.55 -26.35
C PRO A 29 -6.13 -21.90 -26.65
N TYR A 30 -5.63 -22.98 -26.05
CA TYR A 30 -6.32 -24.26 -26.10
C TYR A 30 -7.65 -24.21 -25.35
N ASP A 31 -8.71 -24.79 -25.92
CA ASP A 31 -10.07 -24.70 -25.38
C ASP A 31 -10.21 -25.35 -23.99
N HIS A 32 -9.51 -26.46 -23.75
CA HIS A 32 -9.63 -27.25 -22.51
C HIS A 32 -9.02 -26.57 -21.27
N SER A 33 -8.08 -25.64 -21.47
CA SER A 33 -7.31 -24.99 -20.40
C SER A 33 -7.40 -23.47 -20.45
N ARG A 34 -8.22 -22.89 -21.33
CA ARG A 34 -8.36 -21.44 -21.43
C ARG A 34 -8.95 -20.85 -20.15
N VAL A 35 -8.56 -19.63 -19.84
CA VAL A 35 -9.26 -18.84 -18.81
C VAL A 35 -10.60 -18.38 -19.36
N ILE A 36 -11.67 -18.56 -18.58
CA ILE A 36 -13.04 -18.19 -18.95
C ILE A 36 -13.44 -16.97 -18.10
N LEU A 37 -13.70 -15.84 -18.75
CA LEU A 37 -14.12 -14.63 -18.03
C LEU A 37 -15.59 -14.76 -17.60
N THR A 38 -15.84 -14.39 -16.36
CA THR A 38 -17.18 -14.35 -15.77
C THR A 38 -17.56 -12.89 -15.51
N GLU A 39 -18.24 -12.27 -16.47
CA GLU A 39 -18.84 -10.95 -16.29
C GLU A 39 -20.36 -11.11 -16.14
N PRO A 40 -20.94 -10.87 -14.94
CA PRO A 40 -22.38 -11.04 -14.71
C PRO A 40 -23.23 -10.19 -15.66
N ASP A 41 -22.73 -9.01 -16.03
CA ASP A 41 -23.43 -8.06 -16.90
C ASP A 41 -23.23 -8.36 -18.40
N LYS A 42 -22.29 -9.27 -18.77
CA LYS A 42 -21.93 -9.62 -20.16
C LYS A 42 -21.54 -11.09 -20.32
N PRO A 43 -22.48 -12.04 -20.14
CA PRO A 43 -22.19 -13.47 -20.21
C PRO A 43 -21.70 -13.94 -21.58
N SER A 44 -21.94 -13.19 -22.66
CA SER A 44 -21.45 -13.52 -24.01
C SER A 44 -19.99 -13.14 -24.25
N ASN A 45 -19.32 -12.48 -23.30
CA ASN A 45 -17.94 -12.00 -23.42
C ASN A 45 -16.97 -12.80 -22.54
N ASP A 46 -16.96 -14.12 -22.69
CA ASP A 46 -16.20 -15.04 -21.82
C ASP A 46 -14.73 -15.25 -22.26
N TYR A 47 -14.33 -14.66 -23.39
CA TYR A 47 -13.06 -14.97 -24.04
C TYR A 47 -11.95 -13.98 -23.71
N ILE A 48 -10.82 -14.54 -23.25
CA ILE A 48 -9.50 -13.92 -23.24
C ILE A 48 -8.47 -14.91 -23.77
N ASN A 49 -7.43 -14.43 -24.46
CA ASN A 49 -6.32 -15.27 -24.94
C ASN A 49 -5.34 -15.54 -23.79
N ALA A 50 -5.70 -16.51 -22.95
CA ALA A 50 -4.91 -16.99 -21.83
C ALA A 50 -5.24 -18.46 -21.51
N ASN A 51 -4.27 -19.21 -21.01
CA ASN A 51 -4.42 -20.59 -20.53
C ASN A 51 -3.89 -20.74 -19.11
N TYR A 52 -4.54 -21.57 -18.31
CA TYR A 52 -3.96 -22.11 -17.08
C TYR A 52 -2.83 -23.07 -17.42
N ILE A 53 -1.73 -23.00 -16.67
CA ILE A 53 -0.57 -23.88 -16.78
C ILE A 53 -0.36 -24.52 -15.42
N SER A 54 -0.33 -25.85 -15.39
CA SER A 54 0.00 -26.61 -14.18
C SER A 54 1.49 -26.53 -13.87
N GLY A 55 1.82 -26.49 -12.59
CA GLY A 55 3.17 -26.74 -12.11
C GLY A 55 3.51 -28.23 -12.14
N LEU A 56 4.64 -28.59 -11.53
CA LEU A 56 5.05 -30.00 -11.41
C LEU A 56 4.14 -30.78 -10.45
N ASP A 57 3.73 -30.13 -9.36
CA ASP A 57 3.01 -30.77 -8.25
C ASP A 57 1.58 -30.24 -8.07
N GLU A 58 1.25 -29.11 -8.70
CA GLU A 58 -0.03 -28.41 -8.51
C GLU A 58 -0.67 -28.06 -9.86
N GLU A 59 -1.98 -28.23 -9.97
CA GLU A 59 -2.73 -27.82 -11.16
C GLU A 59 -3.01 -26.32 -11.20
N LYS A 60 -2.99 -25.73 -12.41
CA LYS A 60 -3.40 -24.33 -12.67
C LYS A 60 -2.66 -23.26 -11.83
N VAL A 61 -1.37 -23.49 -11.56
CA VAL A 61 -0.52 -22.58 -10.76
C VAL A 61 -0.25 -21.26 -11.48
N TYR A 62 -0.11 -21.31 -12.81
CA TYR A 62 0.19 -20.13 -13.60
C TYR A 62 -0.91 -19.83 -14.61
N ILE A 63 -0.95 -18.59 -15.05
CA ILE A 63 -1.74 -18.17 -16.21
C ILE A 63 -0.76 -17.63 -17.25
N ALA A 64 -0.67 -18.30 -18.40
CA ALA A 64 0.05 -17.79 -19.55
C ALA A 64 -0.92 -17.00 -20.43
N SER A 65 -0.64 -15.72 -20.67
CA SER A 65 -1.49 -14.82 -21.45
C SER A 65 -0.66 -14.05 -22.47
N GLN A 66 -1.29 -13.65 -23.57
CA GLN A 66 -0.70 -12.63 -24.44
C GLN A 66 -0.57 -11.29 -23.71
N GLY A 67 0.36 -10.43 -24.16
CA GLY A 67 0.39 -9.03 -23.75
C GLY A 67 -0.91 -8.32 -24.18
N PRO A 68 -1.65 -7.67 -23.26
CA PRO A 68 -2.95 -7.09 -23.57
C PRO A 68 -2.90 -6.10 -24.72
N LYS A 69 -3.99 -6.02 -25.48
CA LYS A 69 -4.24 -5.01 -26.51
C LYS A 69 -5.05 -3.87 -25.91
N GLN A 70 -5.12 -2.73 -26.60
CA GLN A 70 -5.97 -1.63 -26.17
C GLN A 70 -7.44 -2.07 -26.00
N THR A 71 -7.92 -2.94 -26.90
CA THR A 71 -9.30 -3.45 -26.90
C THR A 71 -9.55 -4.55 -25.87
N THR A 72 -8.52 -5.21 -25.34
CA THR A 72 -8.64 -6.32 -24.38
C THR A 72 -8.07 -5.95 -23.00
N LEU A 73 -7.87 -4.66 -22.74
CA LEU A 73 -7.28 -4.19 -21.50
C LEU A 73 -8.20 -4.40 -20.29
N ASN A 74 -9.50 -4.21 -20.49
CA ASN A 74 -10.50 -4.48 -19.45
C ASN A 74 -10.58 -5.98 -19.17
N ASP A 75 -10.69 -6.80 -20.22
CA ASP A 75 -10.67 -8.27 -20.13
C ASP A 75 -9.45 -8.77 -19.32
N PHE A 76 -8.27 -8.20 -19.56
CA PHE A 76 -7.05 -8.53 -18.82
C PHE A 76 -7.17 -8.24 -17.32
N TRP A 77 -7.68 -7.06 -16.94
CA TRP A 77 -7.88 -6.75 -15.52
C TRP A 77 -9.02 -7.54 -14.89
N THR A 78 -10.08 -7.85 -15.65
CA THR A 78 -11.15 -8.78 -15.23
C THR A 78 -10.56 -10.14 -14.88
N MET A 79 -9.70 -10.69 -15.75
CA MET A 79 -8.98 -11.96 -15.49
C MET A 79 -8.16 -11.90 -14.20
N ILE A 80 -7.28 -10.89 -14.07
CA ILE A 80 -6.41 -10.74 -12.90
C ILE A 80 -7.22 -10.65 -11.60
N TRP A 81 -8.34 -9.91 -11.63
CA TRP A 81 -9.23 -9.78 -10.48
C TRP A 81 -9.97 -11.07 -10.14
N GLN A 82 -10.60 -11.70 -11.14
CA GLN A 82 -11.37 -12.94 -10.98
C GLN A 82 -10.51 -14.07 -10.42
N GLU A 83 -9.32 -14.24 -11.00
CA GLU A 83 -8.38 -15.31 -10.64
C GLU A 83 -7.53 -14.97 -9.41
N LYS A 84 -7.79 -13.82 -8.77
CA LYS A 84 -7.08 -13.33 -7.57
C LYS A 84 -5.56 -13.30 -7.75
N VAL A 85 -5.10 -12.93 -8.95
CA VAL A 85 -3.67 -12.88 -9.27
C VAL A 85 -3.01 -11.75 -8.47
N THR A 86 -1.98 -12.11 -7.70
CA THR A 86 -1.23 -11.17 -6.85
C THR A 86 0.06 -10.68 -7.50
N GLN A 87 0.56 -11.39 -8.51
CA GLN A 87 1.83 -11.10 -9.17
C GLN A 87 1.70 -11.22 -10.69
N ILE A 88 2.21 -10.22 -11.41
CA ILE A 88 2.25 -10.22 -12.88
C ILE A 88 3.71 -10.12 -13.32
N VAL A 89 4.18 -11.13 -14.04
CA VAL A 89 5.52 -11.16 -14.62
C VAL A 89 5.44 -10.77 -16.09
N MET A 90 5.95 -9.60 -16.45
CA MET A 90 5.99 -9.11 -17.83
C MET A 90 7.36 -9.38 -18.45
N LEU A 91 7.40 -10.23 -19.46
CA LEU A 91 8.64 -10.71 -20.10
C LEU A 91 8.96 -10.02 -21.43
N THR A 92 8.37 -8.85 -21.70
CA THR A 92 8.58 -8.11 -22.96
C THR A 92 8.54 -6.61 -22.69
N ASN A 93 9.20 -5.84 -23.55
CA ASN A 93 9.04 -4.39 -23.57
C ASN A 93 7.69 -4.00 -24.17
N LEU A 94 7.22 -2.77 -23.94
CA LEU A 94 6.01 -2.26 -24.61
C LEU A 94 6.17 -2.26 -26.14
N LYS A 95 7.38 -1.97 -26.61
CA LYS A 95 7.75 -1.90 -28.02
C LYS A 95 9.12 -2.54 -28.23
N GLU A 96 9.25 -3.31 -29.30
CA GLU A 96 10.52 -3.87 -29.77
C GLU A 96 10.71 -3.46 -31.24
N GLY A 97 11.71 -2.62 -31.50
CA GLY A 97 11.86 -1.94 -32.78
C GLY A 97 10.65 -1.07 -33.11
N VAL A 98 9.98 -1.35 -34.23
CA VAL A 98 8.75 -0.65 -34.64
C VAL A 98 7.46 -1.32 -34.14
N LYS A 99 7.53 -2.57 -33.64
CA LYS A 99 6.36 -3.37 -33.30
C LYS A 99 5.95 -3.17 -31.84
N VAL A 100 4.68 -2.85 -31.61
CA VAL A 100 4.08 -2.82 -30.27
C VAL A 100 3.82 -4.26 -29.80
N LYS A 101 4.48 -4.67 -28.72
CA LYS A 101 4.37 -6.02 -28.13
C LYS A 101 3.35 -6.09 -27.01
N CYS A 102 3.20 -5.01 -26.26
CA CYS A 102 2.23 -4.91 -25.18
C CYS A 102 1.80 -3.44 -25.02
N ILE A 103 0.53 -3.20 -24.67
CA ILE A 103 0.14 -1.87 -24.20
C ILE A 103 0.46 -1.72 -22.72
N GLN A 104 0.66 -0.49 -22.27
CA GLN A 104 0.84 -0.21 -20.85
C GLN A 104 -0.49 -0.44 -20.11
N TYR A 105 -0.57 -1.55 -19.39
CA TYR A 105 -1.78 -1.94 -18.65
C TYR A 105 -1.83 -1.38 -17.23
N TRP A 106 -0.78 -0.72 -16.76
CA TRP A 106 -0.71 -0.06 -15.46
C TRP A 106 -0.75 1.47 -15.59
N PRO A 107 -1.14 2.22 -14.54
CA PRO A 107 -1.02 3.68 -14.51
C PRO A 107 0.43 4.12 -14.27
N GLU A 108 0.74 5.37 -14.64
CA GLU A 108 2.01 6.02 -14.28
C GLU A 108 2.24 6.02 -12.77
N ASN A 109 3.51 6.15 -12.35
CA ASN A 109 3.87 6.16 -10.94
C ASN A 109 3.02 7.17 -10.14
N THR A 110 2.53 6.76 -8.97
CA THR A 110 1.59 7.50 -8.09
C THR A 110 0.19 7.75 -8.65
N LYS A 111 -0.07 7.44 -9.94
CA LYS A 111 -1.38 7.66 -10.58
C LYS A 111 -2.30 6.45 -10.42
N SER A 112 -3.58 6.69 -10.71
CA SER A 112 -4.62 5.65 -10.77
C SER A 112 -5.29 5.66 -12.13
N ARG A 113 -5.75 4.48 -12.59
CA ARG A 113 -6.50 4.31 -13.83
C ARG A 113 -7.66 3.33 -13.61
N LEU A 114 -8.80 3.64 -14.20
CA LEU A 114 -9.99 2.79 -14.20
C LEU A 114 -9.96 1.85 -15.41
N HIS A 115 -10.18 0.56 -15.18
CA HIS A 115 -10.29 -0.50 -16.18
C HIS A 115 -11.58 -1.27 -15.94
N GLY A 116 -12.61 -0.99 -16.74
CA GLY A 116 -13.98 -1.45 -16.45
C GLY A 116 -14.46 -0.91 -15.09
N ASN A 117 -14.64 -1.81 -14.12
CA ASN A 117 -15.03 -1.52 -12.74
C ASN A 117 -13.86 -1.59 -11.74
N ILE A 118 -12.63 -1.82 -12.22
CA ILE A 118 -11.44 -2.00 -11.38
C ILE A 118 -10.57 -0.75 -11.43
N VAL A 119 -10.30 -0.14 -10.27
CA VAL A 119 -9.33 0.97 -10.17
C VAL A 119 -7.98 0.44 -9.73
N ILE A 120 -7.00 0.56 -10.62
CA ILE A 120 -5.61 0.20 -10.37
C ILE A 120 -4.85 1.48 -10.02
N LYS A 121 -4.11 1.47 -8.92
CA LYS A 121 -3.17 2.53 -8.53
C LYS A 121 -1.75 1.98 -8.56
N ASN A 122 -0.83 2.69 -9.20
CA ASN A 122 0.60 2.41 -9.06
C ASN A 122 1.08 3.15 -7.82
N VAL A 123 1.42 2.41 -6.76
CA VAL A 123 1.81 2.98 -5.46
C VAL A 123 3.31 3.16 -5.34
N GLU A 124 4.09 2.38 -6.10
CA GLU A 124 5.54 2.38 -6.04
C GLU A 124 6.11 1.82 -7.34
N GLU A 125 7.18 2.45 -7.82
CA GLU A 125 7.93 1.99 -8.99
C GLU A 125 9.43 2.05 -8.68
N LYS A 126 10.11 0.90 -8.82
CA LYS A 126 11.55 0.74 -8.61
C LYS A 126 12.19 0.22 -9.88
N GLN A 127 13.12 0.99 -10.44
CA GLN A 127 13.86 0.63 -11.63
C GLN A 127 15.19 -0.04 -11.25
N TYR A 128 15.41 -1.23 -11.80
CA TYR A 128 16.65 -1.99 -11.67
C TYR A 128 17.34 -2.09 -13.04
N ALA A 129 18.58 -2.59 -13.06
CA ALA A 129 19.38 -2.69 -14.29
C ALA A 129 18.69 -3.47 -15.41
N PHE A 130 17.94 -4.53 -15.07
CA PHE A 130 17.35 -5.46 -16.04
C PHE A 130 15.82 -5.55 -16.00
N TYR A 131 15.19 -4.98 -14.97
CA TYR A 131 13.74 -5.07 -14.78
C TYR A 131 13.20 -3.90 -13.98
N VAL A 132 11.87 -3.74 -13.95
CA VAL A 132 11.17 -2.73 -13.16
C VAL A 132 10.16 -3.43 -12.27
N ILE A 133 10.22 -3.17 -10.96
CA ILE A 133 9.19 -3.62 -10.01
C ILE A 133 8.17 -2.50 -9.84
N ARG A 134 6.89 -2.86 -9.95
CA ARG A 134 5.77 -1.96 -9.66
C ARG A 134 4.89 -2.57 -8.60
N LYS A 135 4.58 -1.80 -7.57
CA LYS A 135 3.57 -2.17 -6.59
C LYS A 135 2.24 -1.59 -7.06
N LEU A 136 1.32 -2.46 -7.42
CA LEU A 136 -0.02 -2.08 -7.87
C LEU A 136 -1.02 -2.36 -6.76
N ALA A 137 -1.84 -1.37 -6.42
CA ALA A 137 -2.98 -1.53 -5.52
C ALA A 137 -4.27 -1.50 -6.35
N GLY A 138 -4.92 -2.66 -6.48
CA GLY A 138 -6.29 -2.77 -6.95
C GLY A 138 -7.25 -2.56 -5.79
N ILE A 139 -8.26 -1.72 -5.94
CA ILE A 139 -9.30 -1.62 -4.90
C ILE A 139 -10.68 -1.72 -5.54
N GLY A 140 -11.52 -2.62 -5.00
CA GLY A 140 -12.98 -2.63 -5.14
C GLY A 140 -13.65 -1.42 -4.47
N ARG A 141 -13.13 -0.24 -4.82
CA ARG A 141 -13.26 1.04 -4.10
C ARG A 141 -14.61 1.70 -4.32
N THR A 142 -15.29 1.41 -5.42
CA THR A 142 -16.52 2.11 -5.80
C THR A 142 -17.63 1.90 -4.78
N GLY A 143 -17.84 0.66 -4.31
CA GLY A 143 -18.80 0.37 -3.24
C GLY A 143 -18.39 1.00 -1.92
N THR A 144 -17.12 0.90 -1.54
CA THR A 144 -16.60 1.52 -0.32
C THR A 144 -16.73 3.04 -0.34
N TYR A 145 -16.40 3.69 -1.46
CA TYR A 145 -16.47 5.13 -1.65
C TYR A 145 -17.90 5.66 -1.67
N ILE A 146 -18.81 5.01 -2.42
CA ILE A 146 -20.22 5.38 -2.45
C ILE A 146 -20.84 5.23 -1.06
N ALA A 147 -20.52 4.14 -0.34
CA ALA A 147 -20.99 3.95 1.03
C ALA A 147 -20.46 5.05 1.95
N LEU A 148 -19.17 5.39 1.88
CA LEU A 148 -18.56 6.48 2.65
C LEU A 148 -19.26 7.82 2.41
N ASP A 149 -19.44 8.22 1.14
CA ASP A 149 -20.07 9.50 0.80
C ASP A 149 -21.55 9.56 1.23
N ALA A 150 -22.33 8.52 0.91
CA ALA A 150 -23.75 8.46 1.22
C ALA A 150 -24.00 8.44 2.74
N LEU A 151 -23.25 7.61 3.48
CA LEU A 151 -23.38 7.50 4.93
C LEU A 151 -22.88 8.77 5.64
N TYR A 152 -21.82 9.42 5.13
CA TYR A 152 -21.37 10.68 5.71
C TYR A 152 -22.42 11.78 5.58
N LYS A 153 -23.03 11.93 4.39
CA LYS A 153 -24.13 12.89 4.17
C LYS A 153 -25.34 12.59 5.06
N ALA A 154 -25.75 11.31 5.13
CA ALA A 154 -26.85 10.87 5.98
C ALA A 154 -26.57 11.12 7.47
N GLY A 155 -25.35 10.84 7.93
CA GLY A 155 -24.93 11.07 9.31
C GLY A 155 -24.85 12.56 9.66
N LYS A 156 -24.40 13.42 8.73
CA LYS A 156 -24.46 14.89 8.93
C LYS A 156 -25.89 15.42 9.06
N ALA A 157 -26.84 14.85 8.30
CA ALA A 157 -28.23 15.31 8.31
C ALA A 157 -29.03 14.76 9.52
N SER A 158 -28.76 13.54 9.96
CA SER A 158 -29.62 12.82 10.92
C SER A 158 -28.94 12.39 12.23
N GLY A 159 -27.61 12.52 12.33
CA GLY A 159 -26.81 12.01 13.44
C GLY A 159 -26.73 10.48 13.52
N LYS A 160 -27.33 9.74 12.57
CA LYS A 160 -27.37 8.28 12.56
C LYS A 160 -26.89 7.74 11.22
N ILE A 161 -26.12 6.65 11.26
CA ILE A 161 -25.65 5.94 10.07
C ILE A 161 -25.87 4.43 10.25
N ASN A 162 -26.17 3.73 9.15
CA ASN A 162 -26.29 2.27 9.15
C ASN A 162 -25.55 1.69 7.95
N VAL A 163 -24.31 1.24 8.19
CA VAL A 163 -23.43 0.70 7.15
C VAL A 163 -24.02 -0.58 6.53
N ALA A 164 -24.59 -1.46 7.35
CA ALA A 164 -25.15 -2.74 6.88
C ALA A 164 -26.33 -2.52 5.93
N GLU A 165 -27.26 -1.63 6.29
CA GLU A 165 -28.42 -1.32 5.45
C GLU A 165 -28.01 -0.59 4.17
N CYS A 166 -27.05 0.33 4.24
CA CYS A 166 -26.51 0.99 3.05
C CYS A 166 -25.89 -0.02 2.08
N VAL A 167 -25.05 -0.94 2.57
CA VAL A 167 -24.46 -1.99 1.74
C VAL A 167 -25.54 -2.93 1.17
N LYS A 168 -26.58 -3.24 1.95
CA LYS A 168 -27.72 -4.05 1.50
C LYS A 168 -28.48 -3.37 0.35
N ILE A 169 -28.82 -2.09 0.48
CA ILE A 169 -29.45 -1.29 -0.58
C ILE A 169 -28.55 -1.23 -1.82
N MET A 170 -27.24 -1.00 -1.64
CA MET A 170 -26.29 -0.96 -2.73
C MET A 170 -26.19 -2.30 -3.46
N ARG A 171 -26.24 -3.41 -2.72
CA ARG A 171 -26.23 -4.77 -3.28
C ARG A 171 -27.52 -5.12 -4.02
N ALA A 172 -28.66 -4.57 -3.62
CA ALA A 172 -29.93 -4.71 -4.34
C ALA A 172 -29.94 -3.98 -5.69
N ASN A 173 -29.18 -2.88 -5.81
CA ASN A 173 -29.06 -2.10 -7.05
C ASN A 173 -27.89 -2.56 -7.94
N ARG A 174 -26.84 -3.11 -7.34
CA ARG A 174 -25.67 -3.65 -8.05
C ARG A 174 -25.05 -4.78 -7.23
N MET A 175 -24.99 -5.98 -7.80
CA MET A 175 -24.43 -7.14 -7.10
C MET A 175 -22.99 -6.89 -6.64
N ASN A 176 -22.60 -7.52 -5.52
CA ASN A 176 -21.23 -7.48 -4.99
C ASN A 176 -20.68 -6.06 -4.70
N MET A 177 -21.52 -5.13 -4.26
CA MET A 177 -21.06 -3.87 -3.67
C MET A 177 -20.48 -4.10 -2.27
N VAL A 178 -19.27 -3.57 -2.00
CA VAL A 178 -18.48 -3.78 -0.77
C VAL A 178 -18.24 -5.28 -0.55
N GLN A 179 -17.21 -5.82 -1.20
CA GLN A 179 -17.03 -7.27 -1.38
C GLN A 179 -16.31 -7.95 -0.23
N THR A 180 -15.37 -7.26 0.41
CA THR A 180 -14.50 -7.86 1.42
C THR A 180 -14.76 -7.30 2.81
N TYR A 181 -14.41 -8.09 3.83
CA TYR A 181 -14.45 -7.65 5.23
C TYR A 181 -13.64 -6.37 5.44
N GLU A 182 -12.44 -6.27 4.87
CA GLU A 182 -11.59 -5.08 4.99
C GLU A 182 -12.23 -3.83 4.36
N GLN A 183 -12.95 -3.97 3.24
CA GLN A 183 -13.70 -2.86 2.64
C GLN A 183 -14.85 -2.41 3.55
N TYR A 184 -15.54 -3.34 4.19
CA TYR A 184 -16.62 -3.05 5.13
C TYR A 184 -16.10 -2.38 6.40
N LYS A 185 -15.01 -2.91 6.96
CA LYS A 185 -14.29 -2.34 8.12
C LYS A 185 -13.76 -0.94 7.83
N THR A 186 -13.25 -0.71 6.62
CA THR A 186 -12.78 0.62 6.17
C THR A 186 -13.90 1.66 6.25
N ILE A 187 -15.12 1.32 5.84
CA ILE A 187 -16.27 2.25 5.91
C ILE A 187 -16.56 2.63 7.36
N LEU A 188 -16.58 1.65 8.26
CA LEU A 188 -16.82 1.86 9.69
C LEU A 188 -15.74 2.74 10.32
N LEU A 189 -14.47 2.42 10.11
CA LEU A 189 -13.36 3.14 10.72
C LEU A 189 -13.27 4.58 10.21
N ALA A 190 -13.38 4.79 8.90
CA ALA A 190 -13.26 6.13 8.32
C ALA A 190 -14.44 7.05 8.68
N LEU A 191 -15.68 6.53 8.75
CA LEU A 191 -16.82 7.34 9.22
C LEU A 191 -16.71 7.64 10.72
N ASN A 192 -16.32 6.66 11.52
CA ASN A 192 -16.10 6.85 12.96
C ASN A 192 -15.06 7.94 13.22
N GLU A 193 -13.93 7.90 12.52
CA GLU A 193 -12.90 8.94 12.59
C GLU A 193 -13.44 10.30 12.12
N LYS A 194 -14.12 10.34 10.97
CA LYS A 194 -14.64 11.59 10.40
C LYS A 194 -15.72 12.26 11.26
N PHE A 195 -16.55 11.50 11.98
CA PHE A 195 -17.55 12.04 12.91
C PHE A 195 -16.97 12.36 14.29
N LYS A 196 -15.80 11.81 14.65
CA LYS A 196 -15.06 12.19 15.86
C LYS A 196 -14.24 13.48 15.67
N VAL A 197 -13.75 13.74 14.46
CA VAL A 197 -12.86 14.88 14.17
C VAL A 197 -13.62 16.00 13.44
N SER A 198 -13.72 17.18 14.06
CA SER A 198 -14.16 18.39 13.35
C SER A 198 -12.99 18.96 12.55
N LEU A 199 -12.87 18.55 11.28
CA LEU A 199 -11.92 19.17 10.34
C LEU A 199 -12.54 20.44 9.77
N GLU A 200 -12.38 21.55 10.49
CA GLU A 200 -12.63 22.89 9.95
C GLU A 200 -11.31 23.48 9.49
N ALA A 201 -11.18 23.73 8.19
CA ALA A 201 -10.07 24.51 7.67
C ALA A 201 -10.25 25.96 8.16
N GLN A 202 -9.33 26.43 8.99
CA GLN A 202 -9.35 27.80 9.51
C GLN A 202 -8.36 28.66 8.73
N SER A 203 -8.70 29.93 8.53
CA SER A 203 -7.72 30.91 8.05
C SER A 203 -6.62 31.08 9.11
N LEU A 204 -5.42 31.49 8.68
CA LEU A 204 -4.31 31.74 9.61
C LEU A 204 -4.70 32.76 10.69
N ALA A 205 -5.51 33.77 10.33
CA ALA A 205 -5.97 34.79 11.25
C ALA A 205 -6.97 34.25 12.30
N ASP A 206 -7.87 33.36 11.90
CA ASP A 206 -8.83 32.74 12.82
C ASP A 206 -8.15 31.70 13.72
N PHE A 207 -7.17 30.97 13.17
CA PHE A 207 -6.35 30.03 13.94
C PHE A 207 -5.57 30.73 15.05
N THR A 208 -4.87 31.83 14.73
CA THR A 208 -4.10 32.60 15.73
C THR A 208 -5.02 33.15 16.82
N LYS A 209 -6.19 33.72 16.46
CA LYS A 209 -7.19 34.16 17.44
C LYS A 209 -7.72 33.02 18.31
N LYS A 210 -7.99 31.85 17.73
CA LYS A 210 -8.44 30.65 18.47
C LYS A 210 -7.36 30.22 19.46
N ILE A 211 -6.10 30.14 19.05
CA ILE A 211 -4.96 29.76 19.91
C ILE A 211 -4.77 30.78 21.04
N ASP A 212 -4.81 32.07 20.74
CA ASP A 212 -4.68 33.13 21.75
C ASP A 212 -5.82 33.07 22.77
N SER A 213 -7.05 32.77 22.33
CA SER A 213 -8.19 32.57 23.22
C SER A 213 -8.11 31.30 24.07
N MET A 214 -7.31 30.31 23.65
CA MET A 214 -7.10 29.04 24.37
C MET A 214 -5.87 29.06 25.29
N ARG A 215 -5.09 30.15 25.29
CA ARG A 215 -3.92 30.40 26.15
C ARG A 215 -4.26 31.07 27.49
N GLY A 216 -5.52 31.02 27.93
CA GLY A 216 -5.93 31.49 29.25
C GLY A 216 -5.20 30.75 30.39
N ASP A 217 -5.06 31.43 31.53
CA ASP A 217 -4.34 30.95 32.72
C ASP A 217 -5.15 29.87 33.47
N HIS A 218 -5.27 28.71 32.83
CA HIS A 218 -6.00 27.54 33.33
C HIS A 218 -5.03 26.43 33.73
N PRO A 219 -5.37 25.62 34.76
CA PRO A 219 -4.62 24.42 35.09
C PRO A 219 -4.39 23.55 33.85
N ALA A 220 -3.18 23.00 33.68
CA ALA A 220 -2.75 22.28 32.47
C ALA A 220 -3.61 21.05 32.09
N ASN A 221 -4.44 20.56 33.01
CA ASN A 221 -5.43 19.49 32.80
C ASN A 221 -6.79 19.99 32.27
N GLN A 222 -6.98 21.30 32.11
CA GLN A 222 -8.24 21.94 31.69
C GLN A 222 -8.10 22.80 30.43
N THR A 223 -6.92 22.85 29.80
CA THR A 223 -6.71 23.66 28.59
C THR A 223 -7.38 23.03 27.36
N GLY A 224 -8.02 23.85 26.53
CA GLY A 224 -8.74 23.40 25.32
C GLY A 224 -7.86 22.64 24.32
N ILE A 225 -6.57 22.99 24.28
CA ILE A 225 -5.55 22.34 23.45
C ILE A 225 -5.35 20.87 23.84
N ARG A 226 -5.37 20.53 25.14
CA ARG A 226 -5.18 19.14 25.59
C ARG A 226 -6.34 18.24 25.19
N LYS A 227 -7.58 18.73 25.28
CA LYS A 227 -8.78 18.02 24.82
C LYS A 227 -8.79 17.78 23.31
N GLU A 228 -8.27 18.72 22.51
CA GLU A 228 -8.14 18.57 21.06
C GLU A 228 -7.06 17.51 20.71
N PHE A 229 -5.97 17.45 21.49
CA PHE A 229 -4.84 16.54 21.27
C PHE A 229 -5.05 15.09 21.74
N GLU A 230 -5.91 14.84 22.73
CA GLU A 230 -6.25 13.47 23.17
C GLU A 230 -6.81 12.61 22.03
N SER A 231 -7.42 13.23 21.01
CA SER A 231 -7.95 12.55 19.83
C SER A 231 -6.89 12.02 18.83
N TYR A 232 -5.64 12.49 18.94
CA TYR A 232 -4.51 12.10 18.07
C TYR A 232 -3.65 10.95 18.63
N GLN A 233 -4.05 10.37 19.76
CA GLN A 233 -3.40 9.18 20.31
C GLN A 233 -3.77 7.95 19.46
N LYS A 234 -3.06 7.76 18.35
CA LYS A 234 -2.91 6.41 17.77
C LYS A 234 -2.22 5.54 18.80
N ASP A 235 -2.78 4.36 19.08
CA ASP A 235 -2.11 3.37 19.92
C ASP A 235 -0.70 3.09 19.36
N ARG A 236 0.33 3.38 20.16
CA ARG A 236 1.74 3.08 19.90
C ARG A 236 2.41 3.83 18.74
N ALA A 237 1.96 5.04 18.38
CA ALA A 237 2.63 5.84 17.34
C ALA A 237 3.92 6.54 17.81
N PHE A 238 4.07 6.79 19.11
CA PHE A 238 5.23 7.47 19.69
C PHE A 238 5.67 6.75 20.96
N ILE A 239 6.98 6.63 21.15
CA ILE A 239 7.60 6.29 22.43
C ILE A 239 8.12 7.61 22.99
N VAL A 240 7.51 8.09 24.08
CA VAL A 240 7.95 9.30 24.76
C VAL A 240 8.75 8.88 25.99
N THR A 241 10.04 9.20 25.99
CA THR A 241 10.97 8.87 27.08
C THR A 241 11.85 10.07 27.40
N GLN A 242 12.41 10.09 28.60
CA GLN A 242 13.48 11.01 28.97
C GLN A 242 14.78 10.67 28.22
N TYR A 243 15.71 11.63 28.16
CA TYR A 243 17.08 11.32 27.73
C TYR A 243 17.62 10.19 28.61
N PRO A 244 18.21 9.13 28.03
CA PRO A 244 18.72 8.03 28.83
C PRO A 244 19.83 8.54 29.76
N THR A 245 19.82 8.04 30.98
CA THR A 245 20.96 8.18 31.89
C THR A 245 22.12 7.34 31.36
N PRO A 246 23.36 7.55 31.85
CA PRO A 246 24.48 6.67 31.54
C PRO A 246 24.19 5.18 31.76
N GLU A 247 23.42 4.87 32.80
CA GLU A 247 23.06 3.51 33.20
C GLU A 247 21.98 2.90 32.29
N ASP A 248 21.05 3.73 31.78
CA ASP A 248 19.91 3.29 30.95
C ASP A 248 20.20 3.24 29.44
N ALA A 249 21.42 3.59 29.02
CA ALA A 249 21.82 3.67 27.62
C ALA A 249 21.54 2.38 26.83
N VAL A 250 21.83 1.22 27.42
CA VAL A 250 21.61 -0.08 26.79
C VAL A 250 20.13 -0.36 26.60
N ASP A 251 19.31 -0.06 27.61
CA ASP A 251 17.86 -0.28 27.57
C ASP A 251 17.17 0.65 26.59
N PHE A 252 17.70 1.87 26.41
CA PHE A 252 17.26 2.77 25.35
C PHE A 252 17.54 2.20 23.94
N LEU A 253 18.72 1.65 23.69
CA LEU A 253 19.04 1.03 22.39
C LEU A 253 18.20 -0.24 22.14
N ARG A 254 17.96 -1.05 23.18
CA ARG A 254 17.03 -2.19 23.10
C ARG A 254 15.62 -1.74 22.76
N LEU A 255 15.12 -0.69 23.42
CA LEU A 255 13.78 -0.14 23.18
C LEU A 255 13.59 0.25 21.71
N LEU A 256 14.61 0.85 21.08
CA LEU A 256 14.55 1.19 19.65
C LEU A 256 14.46 -0.06 18.77
N ASN A 257 15.29 -1.07 19.06
CA ASN A 257 15.34 -2.32 18.29
C ASN A 257 14.07 -3.17 18.47
N ASP A 258 13.59 -3.34 19.70
CA ASP A 258 12.42 -4.16 20.05
C ASP A 258 11.12 -3.58 19.49
N HIS A 259 11.09 -2.28 19.20
CA HIS A 259 9.95 -1.57 18.62
C HIS A 259 10.15 -1.13 17.17
N ASP A 260 11.17 -1.62 16.46
CA ASP A 260 11.49 -1.25 15.08
C ASP A 260 11.49 0.28 14.87
N SER A 261 11.99 1.04 15.85
CA SER A 261 12.02 2.50 15.84
C SER A 261 13.27 3.00 15.14
N ASP A 262 13.10 3.46 13.90
CA ASP A 262 14.19 3.95 13.04
C ASP A 262 14.54 5.44 13.24
N THR A 263 13.72 6.16 14.00
CA THR A 263 13.80 7.62 14.14
C THR A 263 13.74 8.04 15.61
N VAL A 264 14.76 8.77 16.06
CA VAL A 264 14.81 9.39 17.39
C VAL A 264 14.77 10.91 17.23
N ILE A 265 13.85 11.59 17.93
CA ILE A 265 13.73 13.05 17.92
C ILE A 265 14.20 13.57 19.28
N CYS A 266 15.28 14.37 19.27
CA CYS A 266 15.79 15.05 20.45
C CYS A 266 15.29 16.50 20.47
N MET A 267 14.62 16.90 21.54
CA MET A 267 13.99 18.23 21.63
C MET A 267 14.98 19.34 22.02
N ASN A 268 16.09 18.98 22.69
CA ASN A 268 17.22 19.85 22.98
C ASN A 268 18.45 19.39 22.17
N PRO A 269 19.39 20.31 21.87
CA PRO A 269 20.64 19.94 21.22
C PRO A 269 21.40 18.89 22.03
N LEU A 270 21.72 17.74 21.41
CA LEU A 270 22.37 16.62 22.11
C LEU A 270 23.69 16.99 22.77
N TYR A 271 24.45 17.95 22.22
CA TYR A 271 25.72 18.39 22.79
C TYR A 271 25.58 19.03 24.19
N GLU A 272 24.38 19.52 24.54
CA GLU A 272 24.05 20.09 25.86
C GLU A 272 23.68 18.99 26.88
N ILE A 273 23.36 17.79 26.40
CA ILE A 273 22.95 16.67 27.24
C ILE A 273 24.17 15.83 27.56
N GLU A 274 24.72 15.97 28.77
CA GLU A 274 25.95 15.25 29.17
C GLU A 274 25.81 13.73 29.06
N SER A 275 24.66 13.17 29.43
CA SER A 275 24.41 11.73 29.34
C SER A 275 24.41 11.21 27.90
N SER A 276 24.21 12.07 26.89
CA SER A 276 24.24 11.66 25.48
C SER A 276 25.59 11.08 25.07
N LYS A 277 26.68 11.57 25.67
CA LYS A 277 28.06 11.15 25.37
C LYS A 277 28.34 9.69 25.73
N THR A 278 27.46 9.06 26.52
CA THR A 278 27.60 7.68 26.97
C THR A 278 27.11 6.67 25.95
N TRP A 279 26.19 7.07 25.06
CA TRP A 279 25.57 6.16 24.09
C TRP A 279 25.64 6.66 22.65
N PHE A 280 25.79 7.96 22.45
CA PHE A 280 25.84 8.57 21.12
C PHE A 280 27.30 8.72 20.66
N PRO A 281 27.63 8.34 19.41
CA PRO A 281 28.98 8.46 18.87
C PRO A 281 29.33 9.90 18.50
N GLU A 282 30.63 10.23 18.57
CA GLU A 282 31.16 11.45 17.96
C GLU A 282 31.26 11.27 16.42
N LYS A 283 31.42 12.39 15.70
CA LYS A 283 31.54 12.38 14.24
C LYS A 283 32.65 11.44 13.78
N ALA A 284 32.33 10.57 12.82
CA ALA A 284 33.24 9.58 12.25
C ALA A 284 33.85 8.62 13.30
N SER A 285 33.13 8.35 14.39
CA SER A 285 33.53 7.40 15.44
C SER A 285 32.43 6.37 15.73
N SER A 286 32.73 5.43 16.62
CA SER A 286 31.76 4.50 17.20
C SER A 286 31.72 4.64 18.73
N LYS A 287 30.60 4.26 19.33
CA LYS A 287 30.40 4.17 20.77
C LYS A 287 30.01 2.76 21.16
N ASP A 288 30.79 2.14 22.04
CA ASP A 288 30.49 0.83 22.59
C ASP A 288 29.47 0.96 23.74
N VAL A 289 28.32 0.32 23.57
CA VAL A 289 27.19 0.31 24.50
C VAL A 289 26.71 -1.14 24.61
N ALA A 290 27.54 -2.01 25.19
CA ALA A 290 27.38 -3.46 25.15
C ALA A 290 25.94 -3.91 25.50
N PRO A 291 25.31 -4.78 24.69
CA PRO A 291 25.87 -5.55 23.58
C PRO A 291 25.88 -4.83 22.23
N PHE A 292 25.63 -3.53 22.19
CA PHE A 292 25.55 -2.74 20.96
C PHE A 292 26.83 -1.94 20.69
N VAL A 293 27.06 -1.63 19.42
CA VAL A 293 28.00 -0.62 18.96
C VAL A 293 27.23 0.36 18.10
N VAL A 294 27.23 1.64 18.51
CA VAL A 294 26.57 2.72 17.78
C VAL A 294 27.62 3.42 16.92
N GLN A 295 27.54 3.27 15.60
CA GLN A 295 28.50 3.81 14.64
C GLN A 295 27.93 5.03 13.92
N HIS A 296 28.67 6.12 13.89
CA HIS A 296 28.30 7.30 13.11
C HIS A 296 28.48 7.01 11.61
N GLU A 297 27.45 7.27 10.79
CA GLU A 297 27.53 7.14 9.33
C GLU A 297 27.64 8.50 8.63
N SER A 298 26.67 9.39 8.89
CA SER A 298 26.60 10.71 8.24
C SER A 298 25.91 11.71 9.13
N GLU A 299 26.20 12.99 8.90
CA GLU A 299 25.46 14.10 9.51
C GLU A 299 25.15 15.17 8.46
N SER A 300 23.99 15.80 8.59
CA SER A 300 23.62 17.00 7.86
C SER A 300 23.24 18.11 8.84
N ASP A 301 23.62 19.33 8.49
CA ASP A 301 23.37 20.51 9.30
C ASP A 301 22.50 21.47 8.50
N THR A 302 21.21 21.53 8.85
CA THR A 302 20.22 22.43 8.25
C THR A 302 19.66 23.35 9.35
N GLU A 303 18.34 23.57 9.40
CA GLU A 303 17.70 24.18 10.59
C GLU A 303 17.63 23.17 11.76
N VAL A 304 17.69 21.87 11.45
CA VAL A 304 17.77 20.77 12.41
C VAL A 304 18.99 19.92 12.08
N LYS A 305 19.76 19.54 13.11
CA LYS A 305 20.88 18.60 12.96
C LYS A 305 20.34 17.18 12.84
N VAL A 306 20.65 16.51 11.74
CA VAL A 306 20.27 15.11 11.49
C VAL A 306 21.53 14.26 11.47
N THR A 307 21.57 13.22 12.28
CA THR A 307 22.68 12.26 12.32
C THR A 307 22.15 10.86 12.05
N THR A 308 22.72 10.21 11.05
CA THR A 308 22.47 8.80 10.75
C THR A 308 23.50 7.96 11.48
N VAL A 309 23.01 7.02 12.29
CA VAL A 309 23.84 6.06 13.01
C VAL A 309 23.42 4.63 12.67
N ASN A 310 24.38 3.72 12.72
CA ASN A 310 24.14 2.29 12.61
C ASN A 310 24.29 1.64 14.00
N ILE A 311 23.33 0.83 14.41
CA ILE A 311 23.35 0.12 15.69
C ILE A 311 23.64 -1.35 15.39
N ILE A 312 24.82 -1.81 15.79
CA ILE A 312 25.32 -3.16 15.49
C ILE A 312 25.32 -3.98 16.77
N HIS A 313 24.80 -5.21 16.74
CA HIS A 313 25.01 -6.17 17.83
C HIS A 313 26.44 -6.71 17.79
N GLY A 314 27.23 -6.46 18.84
CA GLY A 314 28.55 -7.03 19.01
C GLY A 314 28.48 -8.53 19.31
N GLU A 315 29.26 -9.34 18.60
CA GLU A 315 29.45 -10.74 18.96
C GLU A 315 30.14 -10.84 20.33
N VAL A 316 29.54 -11.61 21.24
CA VAL A 316 30.21 -12.03 22.47
C VAL A 316 31.34 -12.97 22.05
N ILE A 317 32.56 -12.46 21.97
CA ILE A 317 33.75 -13.32 21.89
C ILE A 317 33.81 -14.05 23.23
N GLY A 318 33.35 -15.31 23.25
CA GLY A 318 33.53 -16.19 24.38
C GLY A 318 35.02 -16.37 24.64
N THR A 319 35.49 -15.88 25.77
CA THR A 319 36.79 -16.28 26.32
C THR A 319 36.68 -17.76 26.70
N ALA A 320 37.37 -18.61 25.94
CA ALA A 320 37.69 -19.96 26.37
C ALA A 320 38.74 -19.86 27.48
N ASP A 321 38.34 -20.22 28.69
CA ASP A 321 39.24 -20.68 29.77
C ASP A 321 39.31 -22.21 29.75
#